data_AF-A0A386C6G4-F1
#
_entry.id   AF-A0A386C6G4-F1
#
_cell.length_a   1.000
_cell.length_b   1.000
_cell.length_c   1.000
_cell.angle_alpha   90.00
_cell.angle_beta   90.00
_cell.angle_gamma   90.00
#
_symmetry.space_group_name_H-M   'P 1'
#
loop_
_entity.id
_entity.type
_entity.pdbx_description
1 polymer ?
#
loop_
_entity_poly.entity_id
_entity_poly.type
_entity_poly.pdbx_seq_one_letter_code
_entity_poly.pdbx_strand_id
1 'polypeptide(L)'
;MESSPFLRGLMLDDPKRLMTILAAAPETRLKIAIKTAAGAWQDTSEAELMAALRRVRAEVALLTALADLGGIWDVEQFTSALTDFADAAVGSAVRFALKAAASA
;
A
#
# COMPACT_ATOMS: atom_id res chain seq x y z
N MET A 1 -6.03 11.01 -20.82
CA MET A 1 -5.30 10.88 -19.53
C MET A 1 -5.84 11.86 -18.48
N GLU A 2 -7.11 12.26 -18.58
CA GLU A 2 -7.82 13.16 -17.65
C GLU A 2 -8.56 12.41 -16.53
N SER A 3 -8.61 11.08 -16.58
CA SER A 3 -9.53 10.29 -15.77
C SER A 3 -9.15 10.14 -14.29
N SER A 4 -7.89 10.41 -13.91
CA SER A 4 -7.47 10.49 -12.51
C SER A 4 -6.11 11.21 -12.35
N PRO A 5 -6.12 12.52 -12.00
CA PRO A 5 -4.90 13.28 -11.72
C PRO A 5 -4.04 12.65 -10.61
N PHE A 6 -4.69 12.03 -9.61
CA PHE A 6 -4.01 11.35 -8.50
C PHE A 6 -3.17 10.16 -8.99
N LEU A 7 -3.76 9.26 -9.79
CA LEU A 7 -3.04 8.10 -10.32
C LEU A 7 -1.91 8.51 -11.26
N ARG A 8 -2.14 9.55 -12.07
CA ARG A 8 -1.08 10.13 -12.90
C ARG A 8 0.08 10.64 -12.04
N GLY A 9 -0.22 11.34 -10.95
CA GLY A 9 0.80 11.78 -9.98
C GLY A 9 1.61 10.60 -9.45
N LEU A 10 0.94 9.54 -8.98
CA LEU A 10 1.61 8.34 -8.48
C LEU A 10 2.52 7.67 -9.50
N MET A 11 2.11 7.61 -10.77
CA MET A 11 2.91 7.04 -11.85
C MET A 11 4.15 7.88 -12.17
N LEU A 12 4.03 9.21 -12.11
CA LEU A 12 5.11 10.13 -12.44
C LEU A 12 6.11 10.31 -11.29
N ASP A 13 5.64 10.27 -10.04
CA ASP A 13 6.48 10.38 -8.85
C ASP A 13 7.43 9.18 -8.70
N ASP A 14 7.00 7.99 -9.12
CA ASP A 14 7.79 6.76 -9.02
C ASP A 14 7.52 5.79 -10.19
N PRO A 15 8.13 6.03 -11.36
CA PRO A 15 7.96 5.16 -12.54
C PRO A 15 8.44 3.72 -12.29
N LYS A 16 9.41 3.52 -11.39
CA LYS A 16 9.92 2.19 -11.04
C LYS A 16 8.86 1.36 -10.33
N ARG A 17 8.06 1.99 -9.46
CA ARG A 17 6.91 1.33 -8.83
C ARG A 17 5.88 0.90 -9.86
N LEU A 18 5.55 1.75 -10.82
CA LEU A 18 4.63 1.38 -11.90
C LEU A 18 5.12 0.12 -12.65
N MET A 19 6.40 0.11 -13.06
CA MET A 19 6.98 -1.06 -13.74
C MET A 19 6.96 -2.32 -12.87
N THR A 20 7.20 -2.17 -11.56
CA THR A 20 7.16 -3.29 -10.61
C THR A 20 5.74 -3.85 -10.46
N ILE A 21 4.72 -2.99 -10.43
CA ILE A 21 3.31 -3.37 -10.39
C ILE A 21 2.93 -4.15 -11.66
N LEU A 22 3.31 -3.65 -12.83
CA LEU A 22 2.96 -4.25 -14.13
C LEU A 22 3.69 -5.58 -14.41
N ALA A 23 4.80 -5.84 -13.72
CA ALA A 23 5.63 -7.03 -13.96
C ALA A 23 5.15 -8.30 -13.23
N ALA A 24 4.08 -8.24 -12.43
CA ALA A 24 3.59 -9.37 -11.65
C ALA A 24 2.06 -9.39 -11.55
N ALA A 25 1.51 -10.56 -11.22
CA ALA A 25 0.09 -10.70 -10.93
C ALA A 25 -0.34 -9.80 -9.76
N PRO A 26 -1.50 -9.11 -9.86
CA PRO A 26 -1.92 -8.15 -8.84
C PRO A 26 -2.00 -8.73 -7.42
N GLU A 27 -2.42 -9.98 -7.29
CA GLU A 27 -2.53 -10.71 -6.02
C GLU A 27 -1.16 -10.89 -5.35
N THR A 28 -0.13 -11.12 -6.16
CA THR A 28 1.24 -11.28 -5.67
C THR A 28 1.77 -9.95 -5.13
N ARG A 29 1.54 -8.85 -5.87
CA ARG A 29 1.93 -7.51 -5.42
C ARG A 29 1.18 -7.09 -4.17
N LEU A 30 -0.13 -7.35 -4.11
CA LEU A 30 -0.97 -7.04 -2.95
C LEU A 30 -0.48 -7.78 -1.70
N LYS A 31 -0.18 -9.09 -1.80
CA LYS A 31 0.36 -9.87 -0.68
C LYS A 31 1.68 -9.29 -0.16
N ILE A 32 2.57 -8.87 -1.05
CA ILE A 32 3.84 -8.23 -0.67
C ILE A 32 3.59 -6.89 0.02
N ALA A 33 2.70 -6.06 -0.52
CA ALA A 33 2.35 -4.77 0.06
C ALA A 33 1.75 -4.91 1.46
N ILE A 34 0.78 -5.81 1.64
CA ILE A 34 0.16 -6.11 2.95
C ILE A 34 1.21 -6.59 3.95
N LYS A 35 2.08 -7.54 3.56
CA LYS A 35 3.16 -8.03 4.43
C LYS A 35 4.12 -6.90 4.82
N THR A 36 4.45 -6.03 3.88
CA THR A 36 5.32 -4.87 4.12
C THR A 36 4.67 -3.90 5.09
N ALA A 37 3.38 -3.57 4.92
CA ALA A 37 2.65 -2.71 5.84
C ALA A 37 2.57 -3.31 7.24
N ALA A 38 2.24 -4.61 7.37
CA ALA A 38 2.11 -5.28 8.65
C ALA A 38 3.44 -5.36 9.44
N GLY A 39 4.58 -5.39 8.75
CA GLY A 39 5.91 -5.41 9.35
C GLY A 39 6.54 -4.04 9.57
N ALA A 40 5.91 -2.95 9.09
CA ALA A 40 6.54 -1.64 9.03
C ALA A 40 6.89 -1.04 10.40
N TRP A 41 6.26 -1.49 11.49
CA TRP A 41 6.51 -1.00 12.85
C TRP A 41 7.78 -1.54 13.50
N GLN A 42 8.41 -2.55 12.90
CA GLN A 42 9.59 -3.20 13.48
C GLN A 42 10.83 -2.30 13.31
N ASP A 43 11.54 -2.07 14.41
CA ASP A 43 12.85 -1.39 14.48
C ASP A 43 12.94 -0.11 13.66
N THR A 44 11.92 0.73 13.78
CA THR A 44 11.78 1.98 13.03
C THR A 44 11.49 3.15 13.97
N SER A 45 11.77 4.37 13.52
CA SER A 45 11.24 5.59 14.11
C SER A 45 9.82 5.89 13.63
N GLU A 46 9.10 6.79 14.31
CA GLU A 46 7.76 7.20 13.89
C GLU A 46 7.75 7.79 12.47
N ALA A 47 8.73 8.63 12.16
CA ALA A 47 8.86 9.26 10.85
C ALA A 47 9.07 8.24 9.73
N GLU A 48 9.92 7.23 9.97
CA GLU A 48 10.18 6.14 9.03
C GLU A 48 8.96 5.23 8.85
N LEU A 49 8.25 4.88 9.93
CA LEU A 49 6.99 4.14 9.87
C LEU A 49 5.97 4.88 8.99
N MET A 50 5.74 6.15 9.28
CA MET A 50 4.79 6.98 8.54
C MET A 50 5.17 7.08 7.05
N ALA A 51 6.47 7.23 6.75
CA ALA A 51 6.96 7.25 5.38
C ALA A 51 6.76 5.89 4.68
N ALA A 52 7.05 4.78 5.36
CA ALA A 52 6.86 3.43 4.83
C ALA A 52 5.38 3.15 4.52
N LEU A 53 4.48 3.42 5.45
CA LEU A 53 3.04 3.22 5.25
C LEU A 53 2.48 4.09 4.12
N ARG A 54 2.94 5.34 3.97
CA ARG A 54 2.56 6.19 2.83
C ARG A 54 3.03 5.64 1.49
N ARG A 55 4.25 5.10 1.42
CA ARG A 55 4.78 4.46 0.20
C ARG A 55 3.95 3.23 -0.17
N VAL A 56 3.66 2.36 0.79
CA VAL A 56 2.84 1.17 0.54
C VAL A 56 1.40 1.55 0.15
N ARG A 57 0.79 2.55 0.81
CA ARG A 57 -0.54 3.07 0.43
C ARG A 57 -0.57 3.50 -1.04
N ALA A 58 0.46 4.21 -1.47
CA ALA A 58 0.55 4.67 -2.84
C ALA A 58 0.79 3.51 -3.84
N GLU A 59 1.48 2.45 -3.44
CA GLU A 59 1.56 1.21 -4.23
C GLU A 59 0.19 0.52 -4.34
N VAL A 60 -0.50 0.30 -3.22
CA VAL A 60 -1.82 -0.35 -3.19
C VAL A 60 -2.84 0.45 -4.00
N ALA A 61 -2.85 1.78 -3.88
CA ALA A 61 -3.76 2.64 -4.65
C ALA A 61 -3.53 2.53 -6.16
N LEU A 62 -2.27 2.50 -6.60
CA LEU A 62 -1.95 2.36 -8.02
C LEU A 62 -2.24 0.94 -8.53
N LEU A 63 -1.90 -0.08 -7.75
CA LEU A 63 -2.15 -1.48 -8.05
C LEU A 63 -3.64 -1.77 -8.24
N THR A 64 -4.44 -1.41 -7.24
CA THR A 64 -5.89 -1.66 -7.22
C THR A 64 -6.59 -0.93 -8.37
N ALA A 65 -6.21 0.33 -8.64
CA ALA A 65 -6.76 1.09 -9.75
C ALA A 65 -6.39 0.51 -11.11
N LEU A 66 -5.17 0.00 -11.29
CA LEU A 66 -4.76 -0.63 -12.55
C LEU A 66 -5.48 -1.97 -12.77
N ALA A 67 -5.69 -2.75 -11.71
CA ALA A 67 -6.43 -4.02 -11.79
C ALA A 67 -7.92 -3.80 -12.12
N ASP A 68 -8.54 -2.78 -11.51
CA ASP A 68 -9.92 -2.36 -11.79
C ASP A 68 -10.08 -1.85 -13.24
N LEU A 69 -9.23 -0.91 -13.66
CA LEU A 69 -9.24 -0.38 -15.03
C LEU A 69 -8.93 -1.44 -16.09
N GLY A 70 -8.08 -2.42 -15.75
CA GLY A 70 -7.74 -3.54 -16.62
C GLY A 70 -8.83 -4.62 -16.69
N GLY A 71 -9.89 -4.52 -15.89
CA GLY A 71 -10.93 -5.56 -15.78
C GLY A 71 -10.42 -6.88 -15.20
N ILE A 72 -9.29 -6.83 -14.47
CA ILE A 72 -8.67 -8.01 -13.85
C ILE A 72 -9.40 -8.36 -12.54
N TRP A 73 -9.81 -7.32 -11.81
CA TRP A 73 -10.55 -7.44 -10.55
C TRP A 73 -11.95 -6.88 -10.69
N ASP A 74 -12.88 -7.51 -9.98
CA ASP A 74 -14.19 -6.91 -9.73
C ASP A 74 -14.15 -5.94 -8.53
N VAL A 75 -15.28 -5.27 -8.29
CA VAL A 75 -15.42 -4.30 -7.19
C VAL A 75 -15.25 -4.94 -5.80
N GLU A 76 -15.60 -6.22 -5.65
CA GLU A 76 -15.47 -6.94 -4.38
C GLU A 76 -14.00 -7.21 -4.08
N GLN A 77 -13.24 -7.68 -5.05
CA GLN A 77 -11.79 -7.86 -4.96
C GLN A 77 -11.07 -6.54 -4.69
N PHE A 78 -11.47 -5.46 -5.37
CA PHE A 78 -10.93 -4.12 -5.15
C PHE A 78 -11.15 -3.65 -3.70
N THR A 79 -12.39 -3.76 -3.19
CA THR A 79 -12.74 -3.30 -1.84
C THR A 79 -12.12 -4.17 -0.75
N SER A 80 -12.04 -5.49 -0.95
CA SER A 80 -11.33 -6.39 -0.05
C SER A 80 -9.84 -6.03 0.04
N ALA A 81 -9.19 -5.78 -1.11
CA ALA A 81 -7.78 -5.40 -1.14
C ALA A 81 -7.49 -4.10 -0.36
N LEU A 82 -8.37 -3.10 -0.45
CA LEU A 82 -8.25 -1.87 0.33
C LEU A 82 -8.43 -2.11 1.82
N THR A 83 -9.37 -2.98 2.19
CA THR A 83 -9.67 -3.34 3.58
C THR A 83 -8.48 -4.08 4.20
N ASP A 84 -7.97 -5.10 3.52
CA ASP A 84 -6.83 -5.89 3.99
C ASP A 84 -5.58 -5.02 4.20
N PHE A 85 -5.35 -4.07 3.28
CA PHE A 85 -4.27 -3.10 3.44
C PHE A 85 -4.51 -2.16 4.64
N ALA A 86 -5.73 -1.66 4.81
CA ALA A 86 -6.07 -0.78 5.92
C ALA A 86 -5.83 -1.48 7.27
N ASP A 87 -6.27 -2.73 7.42
CA ASP A 87 -6.07 -3.54 8.62
C ASP A 87 -4.58 -3.73 8.92
N ALA A 88 -3.77 -4.05 7.91
CA ALA A 88 -2.32 -4.20 8.07
C ALA A 88 -1.63 -2.89 8.47
N ALA A 89 -1.99 -1.77 7.84
CA ALA A 89 -1.39 -0.47 8.11
C ALA A 89 -1.78 0.07 9.50
N VAL A 90 -3.06 -0.02 9.86
CA VAL A 90 -3.56 0.36 11.19
C VAL A 90 -2.97 -0.54 12.26
N GLY A 91 -2.94 -1.86 12.03
CA GLY A 91 -2.32 -2.81 12.95
C GLY A 91 -0.85 -2.51 13.21
N SER A 92 -0.09 -2.13 12.17
CA SER A 92 1.30 -1.70 12.31
C SER A 92 1.42 -0.41 13.14
N ALA A 93 0.60 0.61 12.85
CA ALA A 93 0.59 1.87 13.60
C ALA A 93 0.26 1.66 15.09
N VAL A 94 -0.73 0.82 15.40
CA VAL A 94 -1.12 0.49 16.78
C VAL A 94 0.03 -0.24 17.49
N ARG A 95 0.66 -1.24 16.86
CA ARG A 95 1.81 -1.95 17.46
C ARG A 95 2.97 -1.02 17.76
N PHE A 96 3.28 -0.09 16.86
CA PHE A 96 4.29 0.94 17.08
C PHE A 96 3.94 1.81 18.30
N ALA A 97 2.72 2.35 18.36
CA ALA A 97 2.28 3.20 19.45
C ALA A 97 2.32 2.48 20.81
N LEU A 98 1.91 1.21 20.86
CA LEU A 98 2.01 0.39 22.06
C LEU A 98 3.46 0.13 22.50
N LYS A 99 4.37 -0.16 21.54
CA LYS A 99 5.81 -0.34 21.83
C LYS A 99 6.42 0.95 22.39
N ALA A 100 6.10 2.09 21.80
CA ALA A 100 6.57 3.40 22.24
C ALA A 100 6.07 3.72 23.65
N ALA A 101 4.78 3.50 23.93
CA ALA A 101 4.18 3.71 25.24
C ALA A 101 4.76 2.79 26.34
N ALA A 102 5.13 1.55 26.00
CA ALA A 102 5.74 0.61 26.94
C ALA A 102 7.22 0.93 27.25
N SER A 103 7.86 1.77 26.43
CA SER A 103 9.27 2.16 26.57
C SER A 103 9.42 3.58 27.15
N ALA A 104 8.30 4.25 27.44
CA ALA A 104 8.22 5.58 28.05
C ALA A 104 8.10 5.47 29.58
#